data_AF-A0A2R6L1C4-F1
#
_entry.id   AF-A0A2R6L1C4-F1
#
_cell.length_a   1.000
_cell.length_b   1.000
_cell.length_c   1.000
_cell.angle_alpha   90.00
_cell.angle_beta   90.00
_cell.angle_gamma   90.00
#
_symmetry.space_group_name_H-M   'P 1'
#
loop_
_entity.id
_entity.type
_entity.pdbx_description
1 polymer ?
#
loop_
_entity_poly.entity_id
_entity_poly.type
_entity_poly.pdbx_seq_one_letter_code
_entity_poly.pdbx_strand_id
1 'polypeptide(L)'
;SRRGDFRHIVRETRWELDAAGHGDVDVFVSGGITPSTIRELRDVADGFGVGSHVTDADPVDFALDIVEVGGEPAAKRGKLSGRKSVSRTPDGGHHVALADAEGPTEGDALMHPVVRDGDVVADVDLEAAADHARAEARAVGFRDHPDRTA
;
A
#
# COMPACT_ATOMS: atom_id res chain seq x y z
N SER A 1 27.57 -8.53 -11.08
CA SER A 1 27.05 -8.77 -9.72
C SER A 1 27.89 -9.86 -9.06
N ARG A 2 28.32 -9.69 -7.79
CA ARG A 2 29.04 -10.71 -7.00
C ARG A 2 28.09 -11.50 -6.07
N ARG A 3 26.78 -11.36 -6.28
CA ARG A 3 25.74 -11.74 -5.31
C ARG A 3 25.59 -13.26 -5.11
N GLY A 4 26.02 -14.09 -6.07
CA GLY A 4 26.04 -15.56 -5.93
C GLY A 4 24.75 -16.13 -5.33
N ASP A 5 24.90 -17.09 -4.43
CA ASP A 5 23.84 -17.49 -3.50
C ASP A 5 23.83 -16.49 -2.33
N PHE A 6 22.89 -15.55 -2.38
CA PHE A 6 22.87 -14.45 -1.43
C PHE A 6 22.55 -14.91 -0.01
N ARG A 7 21.69 -15.91 0.13
CA ARG A 7 21.33 -16.51 1.42
C ARG A 7 22.53 -17.20 2.05
N HIS A 8 23.32 -17.92 1.25
CA HIS A 8 24.55 -18.53 1.73
C HIS A 8 25.54 -17.48 2.24
N ILE A 9 25.75 -16.39 1.50
CA ILE A 9 26.66 -15.31 1.90
C ILE A 9 26.24 -14.68 3.23
N VAL A 10 24.93 -14.44 3.43
CA VAL A 10 24.42 -13.87 4.70
C VAL A 10 24.68 -14.82 5.86
N ARG A 11 24.43 -16.13 5.68
CA ARG A 11 24.68 -17.15 6.71
C ARG A 11 26.16 -17.31 7.03
N GLU A 12 27.02 -17.31 6.01
CA GLU A 12 28.47 -17.35 6.15
C GLU A 12 28.97 -16.12 6.94
N THR A 13 28.48 -14.93 6.58
CA THR A 13 28.82 -13.69 7.30
C THR A 13 28.42 -13.77 8.77
N ARG A 14 27.20 -14.25 9.05
CA ARG A 14 26.70 -14.45 10.42
C ARG A 14 27.57 -15.44 11.20
N TRP A 15 27.91 -16.57 10.58
CA TRP A 15 28.77 -17.59 11.19
C TRP A 15 30.15 -17.04 11.57
N GLU A 16 30.80 -16.31 10.67
CA GLU A 16 32.14 -15.74 10.93
C GLU A 16 32.11 -14.69 12.05
N LEU A 17 31.08 -13.84 12.08
CA LEU A 17 30.88 -12.89 13.18
C LEU A 17 30.66 -13.61 14.51
N ASP A 18 29.87 -14.68 14.52
CA ASP A 18 29.61 -15.47 15.73
C ASP A 18 30.87 -16.18 16.23
N ALA A 19 31.65 -16.77 15.33
CA ALA A 19 32.93 -17.40 15.65
C ALA A 19 33.95 -16.41 16.22
N ALA A 20 33.87 -15.14 15.81
CA ALA A 20 34.67 -14.05 16.35
C ALA A 20 34.11 -13.44 17.66
N GLY A 21 32.95 -13.91 18.14
CA GLY A 21 32.32 -13.42 19.37
C GLY A 21 31.44 -12.17 19.20
N HIS A 22 31.00 -11.85 17.98
CA HIS A 22 30.21 -10.68 17.62
C HIS A 22 28.73 -11.03 17.31
N GLY A 23 28.12 -11.88 18.12
CA GLY A 23 26.73 -12.33 17.95
C GLY A 23 25.67 -11.23 18.08
N ASP A 24 26.06 -10.07 18.58
CA ASP A 24 25.25 -8.87 18.78
C ASP A 24 25.18 -7.94 17.56
N VAL A 25 26.00 -8.19 16.53
CA VAL A 25 26.06 -7.34 15.33
C VAL A 25 24.96 -7.71 14.35
N ASP A 26 24.00 -6.82 14.09
CA ASP A 26 22.94 -7.05 13.09
C ASP A 26 23.47 -7.07 11.64
N VAL A 27 22.85 -7.90 10.80
CA VAL A 27 23.15 -8.04 9.37
C VAL A 27 22.03 -7.43 8.52
N PHE A 28 22.34 -6.31 7.85
CA PHE A 28 21.44 -5.64 6.92
C PHE A 28 21.83 -5.92 5.47
N VAL A 29 20.83 -6.19 4.61
CA VAL A 29 21.05 -6.46 3.18
C VAL A 29 20.34 -5.43 2.31
N SER A 30 20.96 -5.07 1.18
CA SER A 30 20.38 -4.16 0.19
C SER A 30 20.78 -4.51 -1.24
N GLY A 31 20.24 -3.79 -2.23
CA GLY A 31 20.56 -3.97 -3.65
C GLY A 31 19.69 -5.02 -4.34
N GLY A 32 18.72 -4.55 -5.15
CA GLY A 32 17.78 -5.44 -5.86
C GLY A 32 16.97 -6.31 -4.89
N ILE A 33 16.52 -5.73 -3.78
CA ILE A 33 15.63 -6.37 -2.81
C ILE A 33 14.20 -6.23 -3.32
N THR A 34 13.53 -7.38 -3.48
CA THR A 34 12.11 -7.50 -3.84
C THR A 34 11.35 -8.21 -2.71
N PRO A 35 10.01 -8.28 -2.74
CA PRO A 35 9.23 -9.05 -1.77
C PRO A 35 9.64 -10.52 -1.71
N SER A 36 9.96 -11.14 -2.86
CA SER A 36 10.47 -12.51 -2.89
C SER A 36 11.82 -12.66 -2.20
N THR A 37 12.76 -11.75 -2.44
CA THR A 37 14.05 -11.71 -1.72
C THR A 37 13.85 -11.54 -0.21
N ILE A 38 12.93 -10.68 0.23
CA ILE A 38 12.64 -10.49 1.65
C ILE A 38 12.12 -11.80 2.26
N ARG A 39 11.18 -12.48 1.61
CA ARG A 39 10.66 -13.77 2.11
C ARG A 39 11.74 -14.84 2.20
N GLU A 40 12.69 -14.85 1.26
CA GLU A 40 13.81 -15.79 1.24
C GLU A 40 14.84 -15.51 2.34
N LEU A 41 15.02 -14.25 2.75
CA LEU A 41 16.11 -13.85 3.64
C LEU A 41 15.68 -13.42 5.04
N ARG A 42 14.38 -13.23 5.30
CA ARG A 42 13.85 -12.70 6.57
C ARG A 42 14.15 -13.54 7.81
N ASP A 43 14.59 -14.78 7.64
CA ASP A 43 15.01 -15.66 8.73
C ASP A 43 16.53 -15.67 8.95
N VAL A 44 17.30 -14.98 8.10
CA VAL A 44 18.77 -14.91 8.17
C VAL A 44 19.34 -13.49 8.17
N ALA A 45 18.54 -12.47 7.86
CA ALA A 45 18.91 -11.06 7.87
C ALA A 45 18.03 -10.27 8.84
N ASP A 46 18.63 -9.29 9.51
CA ASP A 46 17.99 -8.47 10.54
C ASP A 46 17.28 -7.24 9.95
N GLY A 47 17.67 -6.83 8.74
CA GLY A 47 16.99 -5.74 8.05
C GLY A 47 17.28 -5.61 6.56
N PHE A 48 16.47 -4.77 5.90
CA PHE A 48 16.42 -4.66 4.44
C PHE A 48 16.46 -3.21 3.97
N GLY A 49 17.37 -2.91 3.04
CA GLY A 49 17.34 -1.70 2.24
C GLY A 49 16.65 -1.95 0.90
N VAL A 50 15.44 -1.42 0.73
CA VAL A 50 14.66 -1.53 -0.51
C VAL A 50 14.73 -0.22 -1.28
N GLY A 51 15.25 -0.28 -2.51
CA GLY A 51 15.41 0.89 -3.39
C GLY A 51 14.43 0.85 -4.57
N SER A 52 14.96 0.54 -5.76
CA SER A 52 14.24 0.60 -7.04
C SER A 52 12.88 -0.10 -7.06
N HIS A 53 12.68 -1.19 -6.30
CA HIS A 53 11.38 -1.85 -6.22
C HIS A 53 10.26 -0.93 -5.69
N VAL A 54 10.61 0.08 -4.89
CA VAL A 54 9.66 1.09 -4.38
C VAL A 54 9.75 2.38 -5.20
N THR A 55 10.96 2.88 -5.47
CA THR A 55 11.13 4.20 -6.11
C THR A 55 10.76 4.19 -7.60
N ASP A 56 10.92 3.05 -8.26
CA ASP A 56 10.65 2.87 -9.69
C ASP A 56 9.38 2.02 -9.89
N ALA A 57 8.51 1.95 -8.88
CA ALA A 57 7.23 1.25 -9.00
C ALA A 57 6.37 1.88 -10.08
N ASP A 58 5.70 1.04 -10.88
CA ASP A 58 4.83 1.52 -11.94
C ASP A 58 3.74 2.43 -11.37
N PRO A 59 3.55 3.65 -11.91
CA PRO A 59 2.53 4.55 -11.42
C PRO A 59 1.14 3.98 -11.69
N VAL A 60 0.21 4.21 -10.76
CA VAL A 60 -1.21 3.92 -11.01
C VAL A 60 -1.76 4.96 -11.97
N ASP A 61 -2.31 4.51 -13.10
CA ASP A 61 -2.86 5.38 -14.14
C ASP A 61 -4.21 5.98 -13.71
N PHE A 62 -4.15 7.16 -13.08
CA PHE A 62 -5.32 7.92 -12.68
C PHE A 62 -5.77 8.90 -13.77
N ALA A 63 -7.08 9.00 -13.94
CA ALA A 63 -7.72 9.97 -14.82
C ALA A 63 -8.64 10.91 -14.03
N LEU A 64 -8.69 12.17 -14.43
CA LEU A 64 -9.65 13.16 -13.95
C LEU A 64 -10.67 13.42 -15.06
N ASP A 65 -11.94 13.16 -14.75
CA ASP A 65 -13.05 13.36 -15.68
C ASP A 65 -14.17 14.16 -15.00
N ILE A 66 -14.82 15.04 -15.75
CA ILE A 66 -16.07 15.68 -15.29
C ILE A 66 -17.18 14.63 -15.30
N VAL A 67 -17.90 14.51 -14.18
CA VAL A 67 -19.02 13.57 -14.00
C VAL A 67 -20.37 14.26 -13.81
N GLU A 68 -20.39 15.57 -13.60
CA GLU A 68 -21.59 16.39 -13.33
C GLU A 68 -21.36 17.82 -13.85
N VAL A 69 -22.36 18.41 -14.50
CA VAL A 69 -22.34 19.79 -15.00
C VAL A 69 -23.66 20.47 -14.63
N GLY A 70 -23.59 21.57 -13.90
CA GLY A 70 -24.80 22.30 -13.49
C GLY A 70 -25.75 21.49 -12.60
N GLY A 71 -25.24 20.50 -11.86
CA GLY A 71 -26.03 19.58 -11.04
C GLY A 71 -26.57 18.36 -11.78
N GLU A 72 -26.42 18.31 -13.11
CA GLU A 72 -26.92 17.19 -13.93
C GLU A 72 -25.80 16.18 -14.23
N PRO A 73 -26.06 14.86 -14.14
CA PRO A 73 -25.08 13.83 -14.50
C PRO A 73 -24.60 13.97 -15.96
N ALA A 74 -23.29 14.11 -16.16
CA ALA A 74 -22.69 14.26 -17.48
C ALA A 74 -21.30 13.63 -17.51
N ALA A 75 -21.02 12.75 -18.48
CA ALA A 75 -19.70 12.14 -18.65
C ALA A 75 -19.42 11.78 -20.11
N LYS A 76 -18.13 11.70 -20.45
CA LYS A 76 -17.69 11.17 -21.75
C LYS A 76 -17.90 9.65 -21.82
N ARG A 77 -17.88 9.10 -23.04
CA ARG A 77 -17.94 7.63 -23.24
C ARG A 77 -16.86 6.91 -22.43
N GLY A 78 -17.26 5.80 -21.81
CA GLY A 78 -16.40 4.95 -20.97
C GLY A 78 -16.24 5.43 -19.52
N LYS A 79 -17.02 6.43 -19.07
CA LYS A 79 -17.00 6.94 -17.69
C LYS A 79 -18.41 6.94 -17.11
N LEU A 80 -18.52 6.71 -15.81
CA LEU A 80 -19.79 6.74 -15.09
C LEU A 80 -20.11 8.18 -14.69
N SER A 81 -21.25 8.73 -15.10
CA SER A 81 -21.72 10.07 -14.72
C SER A 81 -22.24 10.11 -13.27
N GLY A 82 -22.55 11.32 -12.80
CA GLY A 82 -23.07 11.63 -11.47
C GLY A 82 -21.99 11.69 -10.40
N ARG A 83 -22.19 12.53 -9.39
CA ARG A 83 -21.39 12.49 -8.16
C ARG A 83 -21.61 11.17 -7.43
N LYS A 84 -20.55 10.62 -6.83
CA LYS A 84 -20.57 9.30 -6.20
C LYS A 84 -19.98 9.35 -4.80
N SER A 85 -20.40 8.40 -3.98
CA SER A 85 -19.80 8.08 -2.69
C SER A 85 -19.20 6.67 -2.75
N VAL A 86 -18.19 6.44 -1.92
CA VAL A 86 -17.55 5.14 -1.75
C VAL A 86 -17.61 4.79 -0.28
N SER A 87 -18.07 3.59 0.04
CA SER A 87 -18.13 3.09 1.42
C SER A 87 -17.47 1.71 1.54
N ARG A 88 -16.80 1.46 2.66
CA ARG A 88 -16.37 0.13 3.11
C ARG A 88 -17.59 -0.66 3.52
N THR A 89 -17.72 -1.90 3.05
CA THR A 89 -18.79 -2.80 3.50
C THR A 89 -18.35 -3.59 4.74
N PRO A 90 -19.28 -4.10 5.57
CA PRO A 90 -18.93 -4.86 6.78
C PRO A 90 -18.07 -6.10 6.55
N ASP A 91 -18.11 -6.67 5.34
CA ASP A 91 -17.29 -7.81 4.90
C ASP A 91 -15.92 -7.41 4.32
N GLY A 92 -15.53 -6.14 4.43
CA GLY A 92 -14.23 -5.61 3.98
C GLY A 92 -14.20 -5.20 2.50
N GLY A 93 -15.29 -5.39 1.76
CA GLY A 93 -15.45 -4.93 0.38
C GLY A 93 -15.59 -3.42 0.23
N HIS A 94 -15.95 -2.98 -0.99
CA HIS A 94 -16.25 -1.58 -1.30
C HIS A 94 -17.60 -1.51 -2.03
N HIS A 95 -18.41 -0.52 -1.67
CA HIS A 95 -19.63 -0.16 -2.36
C HIS A 95 -19.52 1.23 -2.96
N VAL A 96 -19.90 1.37 -4.23
CA VAL A 96 -19.93 2.66 -4.94
C VAL A 96 -21.34 2.92 -5.42
N ALA A 97 -21.89 4.07 -5.04
CA ALA A 97 -23.23 4.52 -5.41
C ALA A 97 -23.21 6.01 -5.79
N LEU A 98 -24.35 6.51 -6.28
CA LEU A 98 -24.54 7.96 -6.40
C LEU A 98 -24.45 8.59 -5.00
N ALA A 99 -23.93 9.81 -4.92
CA ALA A 99 -23.65 10.47 -3.64
C ALA A 99 -24.92 10.67 -2.79
N ASP A 100 -26.08 10.83 -3.43
CA ASP A 100 -27.38 11.02 -2.77
C ASP A 100 -28.15 9.70 -2.54
N ALA A 101 -27.58 8.55 -2.97
CA ALA A 101 -28.18 7.24 -2.72
C ALA A 101 -27.90 6.77 -1.29
N GLU A 102 -28.81 5.96 -0.73
CA GLU A 102 -28.57 5.29 0.55
C GLU A 102 -27.36 4.35 0.42
N GLY A 103 -26.41 4.51 1.34
CA GLY A 103 -25.25 3.63 1.44
C GLY A 103 -25.63 2.25 1.99
N PRO A 104 -24.70 1.28 1.96
CA PRO A 104 -24.94 -0.02 2.56
C PRO A 104 -25.17 0.12 4.07
N THR A 105 -26.05 -0.71 4.62
CA THR A 105 -26.26 -0.82 6.07
C THR A 105 -24.92 -1.11 6.74
N GLU A 106 -24.58 -0.32 7.77
CA GLU A 106 -23.30 -0.43 8.51
C GLU A 106 -22.05 -0.21 7.64
N GLY A 107 -22.17 0.49 6.51
CA GLY A 107 -21.01 0.88 5.72
C GLY A 107 -20.30 2.12 6.26
N ASP A 108 -18.97 2.10 6.24
CA ASP A 108 -18.15 3.26 6.60
C ASP A 108 -17.82 4.09 5.36
N ALA A 109 -18.12 5.38 5.37
CA ALA A 109 -17.78 6.28 4.27
C ALA A 109 -16.25 6.44 4.14
N LEU A 110 -15.72 6.34 2.92
CA LEU A 110 -14.28 6.45 2.64
C LEU A 110 -13.86 7.80 2.03
N MET A 111 -14.82 8.60 1.58
CA MET A 111 -14.57 9.89 0.95
C MET A 111 -14.90 11.02 1.93
N HIS A 112 -13.89 11.80 2.30
CA HIS A 112 -14.04 12.99 3.16
C HIS A 112 -13.46 14.22 2.47
N PRO A 113 -14.07 15.41 2.65
CA PRO A 113 -13.57 16.63 2.04
C PRO A 113 -12.26 17.05 2.71
N VAL A 114 -11.24 17.30 1.88
CA VAL A 114 -9.95 17.87 2.30
C VAL A 114 -9.84 19.36 1.99
N VAL A 115 -10.67 19.86 1.06
CA VAL A 115 -10.78 21.28 0.70
C VAL A 115 -12.26 21.65 0.64
N ARG A 116 -12.62 22.83 1.18
CA ARG A 116 -13.95 23.45 1.05
C ARG A 116 -13.78 24.93 0.77
N ASP A 117 -14.47 25.42 -0.26
CA ASP A 117 -14.47 26.84 -0.65
C ASP A 117 -13.06 27.47 -0.83
N GLY A 118 -12.07 26.64 -1.18
CA GLY A 118 -10.68 27.07 -1.36
C GLY A 118 -9.80 26.89 -0.12
N ASP A 119 -10.39 26.61 1.04
CA ASP A 119 -9.67 26.38 2.29
C ASP A 119 -9.41 24.89 2.52
N VAL A 120 -8.20 24.55 2.97
CA VAL A 120 -7.85 23.20 3.41
C VAL A 120 -8.53 22.95 4.77
N VAL A 121 -9.34 21.89 4.85
CA VAL A 121 -10.18 21.57 6.03
C VAL A 121 -9.82 20.23 6.69
N ALA A 122 -8.72 19.60 6.25
CA ALA A 122 -8.21 18.36 6.81
C ALA A 122 -6.73 18.51 7.14
N ASP A 123 -6.33 17.94 8.26
CA ASP A 123 -4.92 17.80 8.63
C ASP A 123 -4.29 16.61 7.90
N VAL A 124 -3.05 16.77 7.46
CA VAL A 124 -2.27 15.71 6.82
C VAL A 124 -1.05 15.42 7.66
N ASP A 125 -0.97 14.19 8.17
CA ASP A 125 0.17 13.70 8.93
C ASP A 125 0.65 12.36 8.34
N LEU A 126 1.97 12.24 8.16
CA LEU A 126 2.57 11.10 7.48
C LEU A 126 2.51 9.83 8.33
N GLU A 127 2.67 9.94 9.64
CA GLU A 127 2.64 8.79 10.55
C GLU A 127 1.21 8.24 10.66
N ALA A 128 0.23 9.14 10.83
CA ALA A 128 -1.18 8.80 10.79
C ALA A 128 -1.60 8.16 9.45
N ALA A 129 -1.10 8.67 8.32
CA ALA A 129 -1.36 8.07 7.01
C ALA A 129 -0.76 6.66 6.89
N ALA A 130 0.44 6.44 7.41
CA ALA A 130 1.09 5.13 7.42
C ALA A 130 0.33 4.12 8.31
N ASP A 131 -0.16 4.55 9.47
CA ASP A 131 -0.96 3.72 10.36
C ASP A 131 -2.33 3.39 9.78
N HIS A 132 -2.99 4.37 9.17
CA HIS A 132 -4.23 4.15 8.44
C HIS A 132 -4.05 3.14 7.30
N ALA A 133 -2.99 3.27 6.49
CA ALA A 133 -2.69 2.32 5.42
C ALA A 133 -2.46 0.89 5.94
N ARG A 134 -1.82 0.72 7.11
CA ARG A 134 -1.64 -0.59 7.75
C ARG A 134 -2.96 -1.17 8.26
N ALA A 135 -3.84 -0.34 8.82
CA ALA A 135 -5.15 -0.75 9.29
C ALA A 135 -6.03 -1.20 8.11
N GLU A 136 -6.10 -0.40 7.04
CA GLU A 136 -6.86 -0.72 5.82
C GLU A 136 -6.35 -2.01 5.16
N ALA A 137 -5.03 -2.20 5.07
CA ALA A 137 -4.45 -3.42 4.51
C ALA A 137 -4.90 -4.68 5.29
N ARG A 138 -5.11 -4.58 6.61
CA ARG A 138 -5.67 -5.68 7.41
C ARG A 138 -7.17 -5.84 7.14
N ALA A 139 -7.91 -4.74 7.11
CA ALA A 139 -9.36 -4.74 6.92
C ALA A 139 -9.78 -5.38 5.58
N VAL A 140 -8.97 -5.21 4.53
CA VAL A 140 -9.23 -5.78 3.18
C VAL A 140 -8.55 -7.12 2.93
N GLY A 141 -7.95 -7.76 3.95
CA GLY A 141 -7.26 -9.04 3.80
C GLY A 141 -6.07 -8.98 2.81
N PHE A 142 -5.39 -7.83 2.71
CA PHE A 142 -4.33 -7.61 1.70
C PHE A 142 -3.21 -8.65 1.73
N ARG A 143 -2.93 -9.23 2.90
CA ARG A 143 -1.90 -10.26 3.11
C ARG A 143 -2.32 -11.64 2.60
N ASP A 144 -3.62 -11.89 2.48
CA ASP A 144 -4.19 -13.19 2.12
C ASP A 144 -4.45 -13.30 0.60
N HIS A 145 -4.10 -12.26 -0.17
CA HIS A 145 -4.33 -12.22 -1.60
C HIS A 145 -3.39 -13.21 -2.34
N PRO A 146 -3.93 -14.15 -3.14
CA PRO A 146 -3.17 -15.25 -3.78
C PRO A 146 -1.95 -14.84 -4.61
N ASP A 147 -1.97 -13.68 -5.26
CA ASP A 147 -0.82 -13.17 -6.04
C ASP A 147 0.34 -12.65 -5.19
N ARG A 148 0.22 -12.69 -3.85
CA ARG A 148 1.23 -12.14 -2.92
C ARG A 148 1.73 -13.16 -1.90
N THR A 149 1.27 -14.41 -1.97
CA THR A 149 1.81 -15.55 -1.20
C THR A 149 2.87 -16.34 -1.96
N ALA A 150 3.05 -16.09 -3.27
CA ALA A 150 4.13 -16.65 -4.09
C ALA A 150 5.40 -15.78 -4.07
#